data_AF-A0A7C7YJS1-F1
#
_entry.id   AF-A0A7C7YJS1-F1
#
_cell.length_a   1.000
_cell.length_b   1.000
_cell.length_c   1.000
_cell.angle_alpha   90.00
_cell.angle_beta   90.00
_cell.angle_gamma   90.00
#
_symmetry.space_group_name_H-M   'P 1'
#
loop_
_entity.id
_entity.type
_entity.pdbx_description
1 polymer ?
#
loop_
_entity_poly.entity_id
_entity_poly.type
_entity_poly.pdbx_seq_one_letter_code
_entity_poly.pdbx_strand_id
1 'polypeptide(L)'
;MVKIVLYHNPGCSKSRGALELLEARDSGLEVVEYLKAPLTKPQLEALLDQLEGSPDQLVRKDKHFRELGLNSEDYKSREDVAQVLVDHPRLMERPVAVVSGRAVIGRPPERVLSLLD
;
A
#
# COMPACT_ATOMS: atom_id res chain seq x y z
N MET A 1 3.53 10.62 -20.27
CA MET A 1 2.52 10.51 -19.19
C MET A 1 3.18 9.84 -18.01
N VAL A 2 2.97 10.38 -16.80
CA VAL A 2 3.47 9.74 -15.58
C VAL A 2 2.56 8.57 -15.26
N LYS A 3 3.16 7.38 -15.07
CA LYS A 3 2.42 6.17 -14.70
C LYS A 3 2.18 6.19 -13.19
N ILE A 4 0.93 6.02 -12.79
CA ILE A 4 0.53 5.90 -11.38
C ILE A 4 0.02 4.49 -11.16
N VAL A 5 0.46 3.83 -10.10
CA VAL A 5 -0.15 2.56 -9.66
C VAL A 5 -0.84 2.79 -8.32
N LEU A 6 -2.11 2.45 -8.22
CA LEU A 6 -2.88 2.50 -6.99
C LEU A 6 -3.26 1.10 -6.52
N TYR A 7 -2.70 0.67 -5.40
CA TYR A 7 -3.15 -0.52 -4.70
C TYR A 7 -4.43 -0.20 -3.92
N HIS A 8 -5.55 -0.68 -4.46
CA HIS A 8 -6.89 -0.29 -4.11
C HIS A 8 -7.66 -1.41 -3.40
N ASN A 9 -8.53 -1.02 -2.46
CA ASN A 9 -9.54 -1.91 -1.89
C ASN A 9 -10.92 -1.22 -1.97
N PRO A 10 -11.83 -1.72 -2.82
CA PRO A 10 -13.16 -1.13 -3.01
C PRO A 10 -14.00 -1.04 -1.73
N GLY A 11 -13.73 -1.89 -0.73
CA GLY A 11 -14.43 -1.87 0.56
C GLY A 11 -13.98 -0.74 1.51
N CYS A 12 -12.94 0.03 1.17
CA CYS A 12 -12.36 1.04 2.05
C CYS A 12 -12.65 2.47 1.56
N SER A 13 -13.35 3.27 2.37
CA SER A 13 -13.69 4.67 2.03
C SER A 13 -12.47 5.54 1.70
N LYS A 14 -11.38 5.38 2.45
CA LYS A 14 -10.12 6.09 2.20
C LYS A 14 -9.47 5.67 0.87
N SER A 15 -9.63 4.41 0.50
CA SER A 15 -9.11 3.89 -0.77
C SER A 15 -9.93 4.36 -1.97
N ARG A 16 -11.26 4.48 -1.82
CA ARG A 16 -12.14 5.09 -2.83
C ARG A 16 -11.86 6.58 -3.01
N GLY A 17 -11.68 7.32 -1.92
CA GLY A 17 -11.32 8.74 -2.00
C GLY A 17 -9.99 8.98 -2.73
N ALA A 18 -8.97 8.13 -2.51
CA ALA A 18 -7.71 8.26 -3.24
C ALA A 18 -7.84 7.92 -4.73
N LEU A 19 -8.69 6.94 -5.08
CA LEU A 19 -9.01 6.62 -6.47
C LEU A 19 -9.63 7.82 -7.18
N GLU A 20 -10.68 8.40 -6.60
CA GLU A 20 -11.37 9.58 -7.14
C GLU A 20 -10.40 10.78 -7.35
N LEU A 21 -9.52 11.02 -6.38
CA LEU A 21 -8.53 12.10 -6.46
C LEU A 21 -7.51 11.90 -7.60
N LEU A 22 -7.10 10.66 -7.86
CA LEU A 22 -6.13 10.32 -8.91
C LEU A 22 -6.78 10.28 -10.30
N GLU A 23 -8.01 9.78 -10.40
CA GLU A 23 -8.81 9.79 -11.64
C GLU A 23 -9.06 11.22 -12.13
N ALA A 24 -9.32 12.15 -11.21
CA ALA A 24 -9.53 13.57 -11.53
C ALA A 24 -8.30 14.29 -12.13
N ARG A 25 -7.12 13.66 -12.11
CA ARG A 25 -5.85 14.26 -12.56
C ARG A 25 -5.43 13.83 -13.97
N ASP A 26 -6.29 13.13 -14.73
CA ASP A 26 -6.07 12.63 -16.10
C ASP A 26 -4.66 12.06 -16.29
N SER A 27 -4.33 11.13 -15.38
CA SER A 27 -3.02 10.52 -15.25
C SER A 27 -3.10 9.06 -15.71
N GLY A 28 -1.98 8.48 -16.15
CA GLY A 28 -1.94 7.07 -16.56
C GLY A 28 -2.08 6.13 -15.37
N LEU A 29 -3.26 6.12 -14.74
CA LEU A 29 -3.60 5.42 -13.52
C LEU A 29 -3.87 3.94 -13.81
N GLU A 30 -3.08 3.09 -13.18
CA GLU A 30 -3.29 1.66 -13.10
C GLU A 30 -3.84 1.33 -11.71
N VAL A 31 -5.03 0.72 -11.66
CA VAL A 31 -5.67 0.32 -10.40
C VAL A 31 -5.46 -1.16 -10.19
N VAL A 32 -4.84 -1.52 -9.07
CA VAL A 32 -4.58 -2.91 -8.68
C VAL A 32 -5.40 -3.24 -7.44
N GLU A 33 -6.43 -4.08 -7.59
CA GLU A 33 -7.15 -4.65 -6.45
C GLU A 33 -6.30 -5.73 -5.77
N TYR A 34 -5.39 -5.31 -4.90
CA TYR A 34 -4.35 -6.17 -4.31
C TYR A 34 -4.88 -7.37 -3.51
N LEU A 35 -6.15 -7.38 -3.09
CA LEU A 35 -6.76 -8.55 -2.45
C LEU A 35 -7.23 -9.60 -3.47
N LYS A 36 -7.50 -9.20 -4.72
CA LYS A 36 -7.82 -10.12 -5.83
C LYS A 36 -6.55 -10.61 -6.52
N ALA A 37 -5.55 -9.74 -6.64
CA ALA A 37 -4.23 -10.06 -7.18
C ALA A 37 -3.15 -9.64 -6.15
N PRO A 38 -2.86 -10.48 -5.14
CA PRO A 38 -1.83 -10.20 -4.15
C PRO A 38 -0.45 -10.04 -4.78
N LEU A 39 0.34 -9.14 -4.19
CA LEU A 39 1.73 -8.95 -4.58
C LEU A 39 2.57 -10.15 -4.12
N THR A 40 3.52 -10.52 -4.97
CA THR A 40 4.57 -11.49 -4.61
C THR A 40 5.58 -10.86 -3.65
N LYS A 41 6.38 -11.71 -2.97
CA LYS A 41 7.45 -11.22 -2.07
C LYS A 41 8.38 -10.20 -2.76
N PRO A 42 8.91 -10.44 -3.97
CA PRO A 42 9.78 -9.47 -4.64
C PRO A 42 9.08 -8.14 -4.97
N GLN A 43 7.77 -8.18 -5.28
CA GLN A 43 6.99 -6.97 -5.54
C GLN A 43 6.73 -6.17 -4.26
N LEU A 44 6.47 -6.83 -3.13
CA LEU A 44 6.33 -6.18 -1.83
C LEU A 44 7.64 -5.57 -1.37
N GLU A 45 8.73 -6.31 -1.54
CA GLU A 45 10.08 -5.82 -1.29
C GLU A 45 10.40 -4.56 -2.11
N ALA A 46 10.12 -4.57 -3.41
CA ALA A 46 10.26 -3.39 -4.26
C ALA A 46 9.34 -2.23 -3.82
N LEU A 47 8.11 -2.53 -3.40
CA LEU A 47 7.18 -1.51 -2.88
C LEU A 47 7.71 -0.88 -1.59
N LEU A 48 8.31 -1.67 -0.70
CA LEU A 48 8.91 -1.20 0.54
C LEU A 48 10.14 -0.32 0.29
N ASP A 49 10.92 -0.58 -0.76
CA ASP A 49 12.04 0.30 -1.14
C ASP A 49 11.57 1.67 -1.64
N GLN A 50 10.38 1.71 -2.22
CA GLN A 50 9.77 2.93 -2.74
C GLN A 50 9.02 3.69 -1.65
N LEU A 51 8.66 3.03 -0.55
CA LEU A 51 7.80 3.57 0.49
C LEU A 51 8.47 4.71 1.24
N GLU A 52 7.78 5.85 1.31
CA GLU A 52 8.18 6.93 2.19
C GLU A 52 7.90 6.57 3.64
N GLY A 53 8.96 6.37 4.41
CA GLY A 53 8.90 6.10 5.84
C GLY A 53 9.51 4.76 6.21
N SER A 54 9.06 4.20 7.33
CA SER A 54 9.56 2.91 7.80
C SER A 54 8.76 1.76 7.15
N PRO A 55 9.40 0.64 6.77
CA PRO A 55 8.73 -0.53 6.21
C PRO A 55 7.54 -1.03 7.04
N ASP A 56 7.63 -0.93 8.36
CA ASP A 56 6.58 -1.38 9.28
C ASP A 56 5.25 -0.61 9.11
N GLN A 57 5.30 0.59 8.53
CA GLN A 57 4.11 1.39 8.24
C GLN A 57 3.21 0.75 7.19
N LEU A 58 3.74 -0.14 6.33
CA LEU A 58 2.94 -0.86 5.36
C LEU A 58 2.05 -1.93 6.03
N VAL A 59 2.37 -2.34 7.26
CA VAL A 59 1.59 -3.33 8.01
C VAL A 59 0.49 -2.64 8.82
N ARG A 60 -0.76 -2.98 8.51
CA ARG A 60 -1.97 -2.50 9.15
C ARG A 60 -2.20 -3.21 10.48
N LYS A 61 -1.96 -2.49 11.57
CA LYS A 61 -2.08 -2.97 12.97
C LYS A 61 -3.53 -2.92 13.48
N ASP A 62 -4.47 -3.58 12.79
CA ASP A 62 -5.90 -3.60 13.16
C ASP A 62 -6.31 -4.83 13.99
N LYS A 63 -7.62 -5.10 14.13
CA LYS A 63 -8.11 -6.27 14.86
C LYS A 63 -7.60 -7.59 14.25
N HIS A 64 -7.51 -7.66 12.93
CA HIS A 64 -7.06 -8.87 12.23
C HIS A 64 -5.59 -9.17 12.54
N PHE A 65 -4.75 -8.13 12.60
CA PHE A 65 -3.36 -8.26 13.03
C PHE A 65 -3.25 -8.90 14.42
N ARG A 66 -4.08 -8.46 15.38
CA ARG A 66 -4.10 -9.02 16.74
C ARG A 66 -4.66 -10.44 16.80
N GLU A 67 -5.67 -10.75 15.99
CA GLU A 67 -6.27 -12.09 15.90
C GLU A 67 -5.28 -13.13 15.34
N LEU A 68 -4.33 -12.69 14.51
CA LEU A 68 -3.23 -13.53 14.02
C LEU A 68 -2.12 -13.75 15.07
N GLY A 69 -2.22 -13.13 16.25
CA GLY A 69 -1.20 -13.21 17.30
C GLY A 69 0.09 -12.45 16.98
N LEU A 70 0.09 -11.64 15.92
CA LEU A 70 1.24 -10.87 15.49
C LEU A 70 1.48 -9.66 16.42
N ASN A 71 2.74 -9.30 16.56
CA ASN A 71 3.25 -8.16 17.29
C ASN A 71 4.46 -7.56 16.56
N SER A 72 4.96 -6.42 17.02
CA SER A 72 6.05 -5.69 16.37
C SER A 72 7.38 -6.44 16.34
N GLU A 73 7.56 -7.46 17.17
CA GLU A 73 8.76 -8.29 17.17
C GLU A 73 8.76 -9.33 16.06
N ASP A 74 7.60 -9.62 15.44
CA ASP A 74 7.48 -10.64 14.39
C ASP A 74 7.95 -10.14 13.02
N TYR A 75 8.20 -8.84 12.87
CA TYR A 75 8.71 -8.26 11.62
C TYR A 75 9.67 -7.09 11.91
N LYS A 76 10.95 -7.42 12.01
CA LYS A 76 12.01 -6.46 12.36
C LYS A 76 12.76 -5.96 11.14
N SER A 77 12.72 -6.71 10.05
CA SER A 77 13.34 -6.35 8.78
C SER A 77 12.30 -6.09 7.69
N ARG A 78 12.75 -5.43 6.62
CA ARG A 78 11.99 -5.29 5.37
C ARG A 78 11.54 -6.65 4.82
N GLU A 79 12.42 -7.65 4.89
CA GLU A 79 12.14 -8.99 4.38
C GLU A 79 11.06 -9.69 5.21
N ASP A 80 11.06 -9.49 6.53
CA ASP A 80 10.01 -9.99 7.42
C ASP A 80 8.68 -9.30 7.14
N VAL A 81 8.68 -7.97 6.95
CA VAL A 81 7.48 -7.22 6.58
C VAL A 81 6.91 -7.76 5.27
N ALA A 82 7.75 -7.95 4.25
CA ALA A 82 7.32 -8.52 2.99
C ALA A 82 6.73 -9.93 3.18
N GLN A 83 7.37 -10.77 4.00
CA GLN A 83 6.88 -12.11 4.30
C GLN A 83 5.51 -12.10 4.98
N VAL A 84 5.32 -11.26 6.01
CA VAL A 84 4.02 -11.09 6.69
C VAL A 84 2.93 -10.68 5.72
N LEU A 85 3.24 -9.81 4.76
CA LEU A 85 2.26 -9.33 3.77
C LEU A 85 1.98 -10.34 2.66
N VAL A 86 2.92 -11.25 2.35
CA VAL A 86 2.66 -12.41 1.49
C VAL A 86 1.70 -13.37 2.17
N ASP A 87 1.95 -13.69 3.43
CA ASP A 87 1.16 -14.66 4.19
C ASP A 87 -0.22 -14.09 4.55
N HIS A 88 -0.30 -12.78 4.74
CA HIS A 88 -1.51 -12.07 5.12
C HIS A 88 -1.72 -10.76 4.33
N PRO A 89 -2.11 -10.84 3.03
CA PRO A 89 -2.27 -9.64 2.19
C PRO A 89 -3.24 -8.61 2.75
N ARG A 90 -4.23 -9.03 3.56
CA ARG A 90 -5.19 -8.14 4.23
C ARG A 90 -4.55 -7.17 5.23
N LEU A 91 -3.35 -7.50 5.72
CA LEU A 91 -2.56 -6.64 6.58
C LEU A 91 -1.85 -5.55 5.81
N MET A 92 -1.85 -5.53 4.48
CA MET A 92 -1.29 -4.37 3.76
C MET A 92 -2.15 -3.13 4.03
N GLU A 93 -1.49 -2.03 4.40
CA GLU A 93 -2.11 -0.72 4.48
C GLU A 93 -2.69 -0.30 3.14
N ARG A 94 -3.70 0.58 3.21
CA ARG A 94 -4.45 1.00 2.03
C ARG A 94 -5.05 2.39 2.18
N PRO A 95 -5.22 3.14 1.09
CA PRO A 95 -4.61 2.90 -0.24
C PRO A 95 -3.10 3.09 -0.21
N VAL A 96 -2.39 2.49 -1.18
CA VAL A 96 -0.97 2.77 -1.44
C VAL A 96 -0.83 3.20 -2.89
N ALA A 97 -0.28 4.39 -3.12
CA ALA A 97 -0.03 4.90 -4.47
C ALA A 97 1.47 4.86 -4.76
N VAL A 98 1.84 4.56 -6.00
CA VAL A 98 3.22 4.54 -6.50
C VAL A 98 3.34 5.41 -7.74
N VAL A 99 4.30 6.32 -7.74
CA VAL A 99 4.61 7.20 -8.87
C VAL A 99 6.12 7.36 -8.97
N SER A 100 6.69 7.10 -10.15
CA SER A 100 8.12 7.33 -10.44
C SER A 100 9.07 6.73 -9.39
N GLY A 101 8.76 5.55 -8.85
CA GLY A 101 9.58 4.87 -7.84
C GLY A 101 9.45 5.40 -6.41
N ARG A 102 8.45 6.25 -6.13
CA ARG A 102 8.06 6.67 -4.79
C ARG A 102 6.68 6.14 -4.47
N ALA A 103 6.50 5.66 -3.23
CA ALA A 103 5.24 5.11 -2.75
C ALA A 103 4.79 5.81 -1.47
N VAL A 104 3.48 6.07 -1.37
CA VAL A 104 2.88 6.66 -0.16
C VAL A 104 1.61 5.92 0.24
N ILE A 105 1.41 5.78 1.55
CA ILE A 105 0.14 5.35 2.13
C ILE A 105 -0.81 6.54 2.13
N GLY A 106 -1.93 6.43 1.40
CA GLY A 106 -2.94 7.49 1.27
C GLY A 106 -3.89 7.57 2.47
N ARG A 107 -3.32 7.77 3.66
CA ARG A 107 -4.07 7.97 4.91
C ARG A 107 -3.57 9.27 5.58
N PRO A 108 -4.20 10.42 5.32
CA PRO A 108 -5.50 10.61 4.62
C PRO A 108 -5.38 10.52 3.08
N PRO A 109 -6.49 10.36 2.33
CA PRO A 109 -6.47 10.05 0.89
C PRO A 109 -5.70 11.07 0.05
N GLU A 110 -5.76 12.34 0.44
CA GLU A 110 -5.12 13.46 -0.24
C GLU A 110 -3.59 13.33 -0.26
N ARG A 111 -3.01 12.51 0.63
CA ARG A 111 -1.58 12.23 0.65
C ARG A 111 -1.08 11.57 -0.64
N VAL A 112 -1.93 10.91 -1.43
CA VAL A 112 -1.50 10.37 -2.74
C VAL A 112 -1.15 11.48 -3.75
N LEU A 113 -1.64 12.70 -3.53
CA LEU A 113 -1.37 13.83 -4.43
C LEU A 113 0.05 14.37 -4.27
N SER A 114 0.72 14.14 -3.13
CA SER A 114 2.11 14.57 -2.93
C SER A 114 3.13 13.82 -3.81
N LEU A 115 2.66 12.81 -4.54
CA LEU A 115 3.42 12.07 -5.54
C LEU A 115 3.34 12.71 -6.94
N LEU A 116 2.46 13.71 -7.14
CA LEU A 116 2.19 14.33 -8.45
C LEU A 116 2.84 15.71 -8.62
N ASP A 117 3.51 16.19 -7.58
CA ASP A 117 4.23 17.47 -7.56
C ASP A 117 5.60 17.37 -8.26
#